data_AF-A0A959NBY1-F1
#
_entry.id   AF-A0A959NBY1-F1
#
_cell.length_a   1.000
_cell.length_b   1.000
_cell.length_c   1.000
_cell.angle_alpha   90.00
_cell.angle_beta   90.00
_cell.angle_gamma   90.00
#
_symmetry.space_group_name_H-M   'P 1'
#
loop_
_entity.id
_entity.type
_entity.pdbx_description
1 polymer ?
#
loop_
_entity_poly.entity_id
_entity_poly.type
_entity_poly.pdbx_seq_one_letter_code
_entity_poly.pdbx_strand_id
1 'polypeptide(L)'
;MKNILNIISQKFGLTQTEIKSILFVLSILVFGIFARISKIHISDEKNQKFEYNFHDSLFNAIIKSKNSEDIQIKKSEKRVDSEAELYDFSNNKLDGKKQTSNYLKEHSININTAEKSILVLLPGIGPKTAEKIISLRNIKNGFKSLSELTEVKGIGQKKLNNIKKFLYLEN
;
A
#
# COMPACT_ATOMS: atom_id res chain seq x y z
N MET A 1 -1.30 -1.16 58.56
CA MET A 1 -0.13 -1.11 57.64
C MET A 1 0.08 0.33 57.22
N LYS A 2 1.29 0.89 57.33
CA LYS A 2 1.55 2.28 56.93
C LYS A 2 1.43 2.40 55.40
N ASN A 3 0.64 3.37 54.92
CA ASN A 3 0.48 3.63 53.49
C ASN A 3 1.84 4.07 52.90
N ILE A 4 2.26 3.49 51.77
CA ILE A 4 3.54 3.78 51.10
C ILE A 4 3.68 5.28 50.80
N LEU A 5 2.57 5.95 50.44
CA LEU A 5 2.55 7.39 50.22
C LEU A 5 2.95 8.18 51.48
N ASN A 6 2.57 7.73 52.67
CA ASN A 6 2.93 8.40 53.93
C ASN A 6 4.40 8.19 54.28
N ILE A 7 4.95 7.03 53.96
CA ILE A 7 6.37 6.71 54.18
C ILE A 7 7.24 7.60 53.29
N ILE A 8 6.87 7.74 52.01
CA ILE A 8 7.59 8.57 51.04
C ILE A 8 7.42 10.06 51.39
N SER A 9 6.22 10.48 51.80
CA SER A 9 5.95 11.86 52.26
C SER A 9 6.83 12.26 53.43
N GLN A 10 6.93 11.42 54.46
CA GLN A 10 7.79 11.68 55.62
C GLN A 10 9.29 11.66 55.26
N LYS A 11 9.71 10.79 54.35
CA LYS A 11 11.11 10.64 53.97
C LYS A 11 11.64 11.83 53.14
N PHE A 12 10.80 12.38 52.26
CA PHE A 12 11.19 13.45 51.34
C PHE A 12 10.67 14.83 51.75
N GLY A 13 9.90 14.94 52.85
CA GLY A 13 9.34 16.20 53.33
C GLY A 13 8.27 16.80 52.41
N LEU A 14 7.72 16.00 51.48
CA LEU A 14 6.74 16.42 50.49
C LEU A 14 5.33 16.06 50.94
N THR A 15 4.34 16.84 50.52
CA THR A 15 2.92 16.56 50.77
C THR A 15 2.45 15.34 49.98
N GLN A 16 1.36 14.70 50.44
CA GLN A 16 0.78 13.56 49.72
C GLN A 16 0.31 13.91 48.30
N THR A 17 -0.15 15.15 48.10
CA THR A 17 -0.61 15.66 46.80
C THR A 17 0.56 15.84 45.82
N GLU A 18 1.71 16.32 46.30
CA GLU A 18 2.93 16.45 45.48
C GLU A 18 3.49 15.09 45.08
N ILE A 19 3.49 14.12 45.99
CA ILE A 19 3.96 12.75 45.65
C ILE A 19 3.06 12.11 44.60
N LYS A 20 1.74 12.32 44.70
CA LYS A 20 0.79 11.82 43.70
C LYS A 20 0.98 12.49 42.33
N SER A 21 1.23 13.79 42.29
CA SER A 21 1.49 14.49 41.03
C SER A 21 2.83 14.06 40.41
N ILE A 22 3.88 13.88 41.21
CA ILE A 22 5.17 13.35 40.75
C ILE A 22 5.03 11.94 40.18
N LEU A 23 4.31 11.05 40.86
CA LEU A 23 4.05 9.69 40.38
C LEU A 23 3.25 9.68 39.08
N PHE A 24 2.29 10.60 38.93
CA PHE A 24 1.51 10.74 37.71
C PHE A 24 2.39 11.16 36.52
N VAL A 25 3.26 12.16 36.71
CA VAL A 25 4.21 12.60 35.68
C VAL A 25 5.20 11.48 35.32
N LEU A 26 5.73 10.77 36.32
CA LEU A 26 6.65 9.66 36.10
C LEU A 26 6.00 8.52 35.32
N SER A 27 4.73 8.22 35.62
CA SER A 27 3.94 7.20 34.92
C SER A 27 3.78 7.51 33.43
N ILE A 28 3.45 8.76 33.09
CA ILE A 28 3.34 9.21 31.69
C ILE A 28 4.68 9.11 30.97
N LEU A 29 5.78 9.47 31.64
CA LEU A 29 7.12 9.40 31.08
C LEU A 29 7.54 7.93 30.81
N VAL A 30 7.31 7.03 31.77
CA VAL A 30 7.54 5.60 31.60
C VAL A 30 6.67 5.02 30.50
N PHE A 31 5.39 5.40 30.42
CA PHE A 31 4.48 4.97 29.37
C PHE A 31 4.95 5.46 27.99
N GLY A 32 5.46 6.68 27.88
CA GLY A 32 6.03 7.23 26.65
C GLY A 32 7.29 6.49 26.20
N ILE A 33 8.19 6.17 27.13
CA ILE A 33 9.38 5.33 26.85
C ILE A 33 8.95 3.92 26.42
N PHE A 34 8.00 3.32 27.12
CA PHE A 34 7.46 2.01 26.79
C PHE A 34 6.84 2.00 25.39
N ALA A 35 6.01 2.98 25.04
CA ALA A 35 5.45 3.13 23.70
C ALA A 35 6.53 3.28 22.62
N ARG A 36 7.61 4.02 22.90
CA ARG A 36 8.76 4.14 22.00
C ARG A 36 9.50 2.82 21.80
N ILE A 37 9.74 2.08 22.90
CA ILE A 37 10.35 0.74 22.85
C ILE A 37 9.43 -0.24 22.11
N SER A 38 8.12 -0.24 22.35
CA SER A 38 7.18 -1.09 21.62
C SER A 38 7.15 -0.79 20.11
N LYS A 39 7.34 0.48 19.71
CA LYS A 39 7.40 0.87 18.30
C LYS A 39 8.70 0.44 17.60
N ILE A 40 9.78 0.18 18.35
CA ILE A 40 11.05 -0.33 17.80
C ILE A 40 10.89 -1.71 17.16
N HIS A 41 9.89 -2.49 17.59
CA HIS A 41 9.65 -3.85 17.08
C HIS A 41 8.56 -3.92 15.99
N ILE A 42 8.05 -2.77 15.55
CA ILE A 42 6.94 -2.66 14.56
C ILE A 42 7.32 -1.80 13.34
N SER A 43 8.61 -1.49 13.21
CA SER A 43 9.13 -0.70 12.08
C SER A 43 10.19 -1.49 11.31
N ASP A 44 9.89 -2.74 10.95
CA ASP A 44 10.42 -3.27 9.68
C ASP A 44 9.64 -2.59 8.56
N GLU A 45 10.00 -1.33 8.36
CA GLU A 45 9.65 -0.55 7.19
C GLU A 45 10.18 -1.34 5.99
N LYS A 46 9.27 -2.05 5.32
CA LYS A 46 9.46 -2.43 3.92
C LYS A 46 9.68 -1.12 3.18
N ASN A 47 10.95 -0.69 3.13
CA ASN A 47 11.44 0.23 2.13
C ASN A 47 11.08 -0.43 0.80
N GLN A 48 9.94 -0.04 0.22
CA GLN A 48 9.66 -0.31 -1.17
C GLN A 48 10.71 0.45 -1.94
N LYS A 49 11.85 -0.22 -2.16
CA LYS A 49 12.86 0.18 -3.10
C LYS A 49 12.15 0.11 -4.45
N PHE A 50 11.57 1.23 -4.87
CA PHE A 50 10.98 1.33 -6.19
C PHE A 50 12.09 0.98 -7.18
N GLU A 51 11.93 -0.16 -7.85
CA GLU A 51 12.96 -0.73 -8.71
C GLU A 51 12.88 -0.05 -10.08
N TYR A 52 13.41 1.18 -10.16
CA TYR A 52 13.40 2.01 -11.36
C TYR A 52 14.18 1.39 -12.54
N ASN A 53 15.06 0.42 -12.25
CA ASN A 53 15.87 -0.29 -13.25
C ASN A 53 15.03 -1.00 -14.32
N PHE A 54 13.82 -1.47 -13.97
CA PHE A 54 12.97 -2.17 -14.93
C PHE A 54 12.44 -1.22 -16.01
N HIS A 55 11.96 -0.04 -15.61
CA HIS A 55 11.44 0.96 -16.54
C HIS A 55 12.56 1.54 -17.42
N ASP A 56 13.74 1.79 -16.86
CA ASP A 56 14.88 2.34 -17.60
C ASP A 56 15.38 1.36 -18.67
N SER A 57 15.42 0.05 -18.36
CA SER A 57 15.81 -0.96 -19.34
C SER A 57 14.76 -1.17 -20.43
N LEU A 58 13.47 -1.11 -20.09
CA LEU A 58 12.38 -1.22 -21.06
C LEU A 58 12.38 -0.01 -22.00
N PHE A 59 12.57 1.19 -21.45
CA PHE A 59 12.65 2.42 -22.21
C PHE A 59 13.85 2.40 -23.18
N ASN A 60 15.04 2.01 -22.70
CA ASN A 60 16.21 1.89 -23.55
C ASN A 60 16.06 0.80 -24.62
N ALA A 61 15.40 -0.32 -24.30
CA ALA A 61 15.12 -1.37 -25.27
C ALA A 61 14.14 -0.89 -26.35
N ILE A 62 13.10 -0.15 -25.98
CA ILE A 62 12.11 0.42 -26.91
C ILE A 62 12.75 1.50 -27.78
N ILE A 63 13.57 2.39 -27.22
CA ILE A 63 14.35 3.40 -27.97
C ILE A 63 15.32 2.70 -28.94
N LYS A 64 16.01 1.66 -28.48
CA LYS A 64 16.97 0.89 -29.29
C LYS A 64 16.29 0.09 -30.41
N SER A 65 15.10 -0.47 -30.18
CA SER A 65 14.35 -1.19 -31.21
C SER A 65 13.71 -0.24 -32.23
N LYS A 66 13.34 0.97 -31.82
CA LYS A 66 12.80 2.02 -32.71
C LYS A 66 13.86 2.61 -33.66
N ASN A 67 15.15 2.42 -33.36
CA ASN A 67 16.29 2.97 -34.13
C ASN A 67 16.87 2.00 -35.18
N SER A 68 16.26 0.84 -35.43
CA SER A 68 16.79 -0.16 -36.38
C SER A 68 16.14 -0.15 -37.76
N GLU A 69 15.24 0.80 -38.04
CA GLU A 69 14.80 1.11 -39.42
C GLU A 69 15.04 2.61 -39.68
N ASP A 70 16.16 2.86 -40.37
CA ASP A 70 16.79 4.10 -40.84
C ASP A 70 16.08 5.46 -40.67
N ILE A 71 16.56 6.26 -39.70
CA ILE A 71 16.70 7.71 -39.85
C ILE A 71 18.05 8.14 -39.27
N GLN A 72 18.93 8.70 -40.12
CA GLN A 72 20.17 9.37 -39.70
C GLN A 72 19.84 10.61 -38.87
N ILE A 73 19.87 10.50 -37.54
CA ILE A 73 19.74 11.65 -36.65
C ILE A 73 21.14 12.25 -36.45
N LYS A 74 21.42 13.34 -37.17
CA LYS A 74 22.45 14.31 -36.75
C LYS A 74 22.20 14.66 -35.29
N LYS A 75 23.18 14.40 -34.45
CA LYS A 75 23.26 14.85 -33.05
C LYS A 75 23.10 16.38 -33.00
N SER A 76 21.87 16.87 -32.90
CA SER A 76 21.60 18.27 -32.55
C SER A 76 21.38 18.32 -31.06
N GLU A 77 22.42 18.73 -30.34
CA GLU A 77 22.28 19.33 -29.01
C GLU A 77 21.33 20.51 -29.14
N LYS A 78 20.08 20.34 -28.74
CA LYS A 78 19.16 21.45 -28.53
C LYS A 78 18.54 21.27 -27.16
N ARG A 79 18.76 22.26 -26.31
CA ARG A 79 18.10 22.40 -25.01
C ARG A 79 16.61 22.55 -25.31
N VAL A 80 15.78 21.63 -24.82
CA VAL A 80 14.32 21.67 -25.06
C VAL A 80 13.62 21.87 -23.74
N ASP A 81 12.99 23.03 -23.64
CA ASP A 81 12.22 23.53 -22.52
C ASP A 81 10.90 22.73 -22.40
N SER A 82 10.48 22.49 -21.15
CA SER A 82 9.59 21.40 -20.72
C SER A 82 8.08 21.54 -21.00
N GLU A 83 7.65 22.39 -21.93
CA GLU A 83 6.22 22.79 -22.00
C GLU A 83 5.45 22.38 -23.27
N ALA A 84 6.06 21.66 -24.23
CA ALA A 84 5.42 21.42 -25.53
C ALA A 84 4.77 20.04 -25.76
N GLU A 85 4.84 19.08 -24.83
CA GLU A 85 4.41 17.69 -25.11
C GLU A 85 3.13 17.24 -24.35
N LEU A 86 2.05 18.02 -24.42
CA LEU A 86 0.75 17.58 -23.84
C LEU A 86 -0.38 17.28 -24.83
N TYR A 87 -0.17 17.32 -26.15
CA TYR A 87 -1.26 17.05 -27.09
C TYR A 87 -0.84 16.31 -28.37
N ASP A 88 -0.65 14.98 -28.30
CA ASP A 88 -0.82 14.13 -29.50
C ASP A 88 -1.35 12.71 -29.18
N PHE A 89 -2.55 12.64 -28.59
CA PHE A 89 -3.24 11.38 -28.27
C PHE A 89 -4.24 10.92 -29.36
N SER A 90 -4.30 11.56 -30.53
CA SER A 90 -5.49 11.40 -31.37
C SER A 90 -5.49 10.22 -32.35
N ASN A 91 -4.36 9.71 -32.84
CA ASN A 91 -4.41 9.05 -34.16
C ASN A 91 -3.75 7.68 -34.28
N ASN A 92 -3.95 6.75 -33.35
CA ASN A 92 -3.77 5.34 -33.70
C ASN A 92 -4.72 4.39 -32.96
N LYS A 93 -5.69 3.87 -33.73
CA LYS A 93 -6.57 2.78 -33.35
C LYS A 93 -5.73 1.51 -33.24
N LEU A 94 -5.41 1.11 -32.01
CA LEU A 94 -4.56 -0.04 -31.71
C LEU A 94 -5.36 -1.35 -31.74
N ASP A 95 -5.21 -2.10 -32.83
CA ASP A 95 -5.64 -3.49 -32.95
C ASP A 95 -4.60 -4.40 -32.27
N GLY A 96 -4.77 -4.68 -30.96
CA GLY A 96 -3.72 -5.37 -30.19
C GLY A 96 -4.17 -6.04 -28.88
N LYS A 97 -5.33 -6.69 -28.88
CA LYS A 97 -6.02 -7.26 -27.71
C LYS A 97 -5.24 -8.32 -26.89
N LYS A 98 -4.07 -8.80 -27.36
CA LYS A 98 -3.32 -9.93 -26.76
C LYS A 98 -2.05 -9.54 -25.99
N GLN A 99 -1.45 -8.39 -26.27
CA GLN A 99 -0.21 -7.98 -25.58
C GLN A 99 -0.48 -7.16 -24.31
N THR A 100 -1.59 -6.42 -24.27
CA THR A 100 -2.04 -5.69 -23.07
C THR A 100 -2.45 -6.61 -21.92
N SER A 101 -2.93 -7.82 -22.19
CA SER A 101 -3.46 -8.72 -21.14
C SER A 101 -2.40 -9.20 -20.15
N ASN A 102 -1.14 -9.37 -20.57
CA ASN A 102 -0.07 -9.82 -19.67
C ASN A 102 0.50 -8.67 -18.82
N TYR A 103 0.67 -7.48 -19.39
CA TYR A 103 1.12 -6.29 -18.63
C TYR A 103 0.07 -5.80 -17.61
N LEU A 104 -1.23 -5.92 -17.94
CA LEU A 104 -2.31 -5.65 -16.99
C LEU A 104 -2.35 -6.68 -15.85
N LYS A 105 -1.92 -7.93 -16.11
CA LYS A 105 -1.88 -9.00 -15.12
C LYS A 105 -0.87 -8.68 -14.01
N GLU A 106 0.28 -8.11 -14.37
CA GLU A 106 1.37 -7.75 -13.47
C GLU A 106 0.98 -6.65 -12.44
N HIS A 107 -0.01 -5.82 -12.78
CA HIS A 107 -0.53 -4.76 -11.91
C HIS A 107 -1.90 -5.08 -11.28
N SER A 108 -2.39 -6.31 -11.49
CA SER A 108 -3.66 -6.76 -10.95
C SER A 108 -3.45 -7.72 -9.77
N ILE A 109 -4.42 -7.78 -8.87
CA ILE A 109 -4.37 -8.54 -7.63
C ILE A 109 -5.17 -9.83 -7.82
N ASN A 110 -4.56 -10.98 -7.56
CA ASN A 110 -5.26 -12.26 -7.56
C ASN A 110 -6.12 -12.37 -6.30
N ILE A 111 -7.44 -12.41 -6.44
CA ILE A 111 -8.36 -12.46 -5.30
C ILE A 111 -8.24 -13.77 -4.48
N ASN A 112 -7.85 -14.87 -5.14
CA ASN A 112 -7.74 -16.19 -4.50
C ASN A 112 -6.43 -16.38 -3.74
N THR A 113 -5.38 -15.62 -4.05
CA THR A 113 -4.08 -15.76 -3.37
C THR A 113 -3.66 -14.51 -2.59
N ALA A 114 -4.28 -13.35 -2.83
CA ALA A 114 -3.91 -12.11 -2.15
C ALA A 114 -4.04 -12.19 -0.63
N GLU A 115 -3.06 -11.62 0.05
CA GLU A 115 -3.06 -11.43 1.49
C GLU A 115 -3.95 -10.24 1.90
N LYS A 116 -4.33 -10.20 3.19
CA LYS A 116 -5.13 -9.11 3.76
C LYS A 116 -4.52 -7.74 3.50
N SER A 117 -3.20 -7.62 3.65
CA SER A 117 -2.43 -6.39 3.43
C SER A 117 -2.63 -5.84 2.01
N ILE A 118 -2.57 -6.72 1.01
CA ILE A 118 -2.75 -6.39 -0.41
C ILE A 118 -4.21 -6.02 -0.70
N LEU A 119 -5.17 -6.76 -0.13
CA LEU A 119 -6.60 -6.48 -0.33
C LEU A 119 -7.03 -5.11 0.23
N VAL A 120 -6.38 -4.61 1.27
CA VAL A 120 -6.65 -3.29 1.85
C VAL A 120 -6.19 -2.15 0.94
N LEU A 121 -5.28 -2.40 -0.01
CA LEU A 121 -4.86 -1.39 -0.99
C LEU A 121 -5.97 -1.10 -2.04
N LEU A 122 -6.98 -1.96 -2.15
CA LEU A 122 -8.08 -1.77 -3.09
C LEU A 122 -8.96 -0.58 -2.68
N PRO A 123 -9.37 0.27 -3.63
CA PRO A 123 -10.15 1.46 -3.34
C PRO A 123 -11.49 1.09 -2.70
N GLY A 124 -11.71 1.58 -1.47
CA GLY A 124 -12.95 1.35 -0.72
C GLY A 124 -13.03 0.00 0.02
N ILE A 125 -11.91 -0.74 0.11
CA ILE A 125 -11.77 -1.96 0.91
C ILE A 125 -10.95 -1.66 2.16
N GLY A 126 -11.60 -1.66 3.32
CA GLY A 126 -10.94 -1.52 4.61
C GLY A 126 -10.53 -2.87 5.23
N PRO A 127 -9.81 -2.86 6.36
CA PRO A 127 -9.29 -4.07 7.01
C PRO A 127 -10.40 -5.09 7.35
N LYS A 128 -11.56 -4.61 7.83
CA LYS A 128 -12.72 -5.46 8.14
C LYS A 128 -13.35 -6.08 6.90
N THR A 129 -13.29 -5.40 5.76
CA THR A 129 -13.83 -5.94 4.50
C THR A 129 -12.85 -6.95 3.91
N ALA A 130 -11.55 -6.65 3.93
CA ALA A 130 -10.50 -7.59 3.51
C ALA A 130 -10.53 -8.90 4.29
N GLU A 131 -10.73 -8.87 5.61
CA GLU A 131 -10.94 -10.07 6.43
C GLU A 131 -12.11 -10.91 5.93
N LYS A 132 -13.27 -10.28 5.68
CA LYS A 132 -14.45 -11.00 5.20
C LYS A 132 -14.24 -11.62 3.82
N ILE A 133 -13.47 -10.97 2.94
CA ILE A 133 -13.09 -11.55 1.64
C ILE A 133 -12.33 -12.86 1.87
N ILE A 134 -11.33 -12.87 2.76
CA ILE A 134 -10.54 -14.07 3.07
C ILE A 134 -11.41 -15.15 3.74
N SER A 135 -12.29 -14.78 4.67
CA SER A 135 -13.22 -15.73 5.28
C SER A 135 -14.12 -16.40 4.25
N LEU A 136 -14.72 -15.62 3.35
CA LEU A 136 -15.56 -16.16 2.27
C LEU A 136 -14.76 -17.01 1.29
N ARG A 137 -13.52 -16.60 0.97
CA ARG A 137 -12.60 -17.38 0.14
C ARG A 137 -12.36 -18.76 0.74
N ASN A 138 -12.11 -18.84 2.05
CA ASN A 138 -11.85 -20.12 2.72
C ASN A 138 -13.11 -20.99 2.77
N ILE A 139 -14.29 -20.40 2.99
CA ILE A 139 -15.57 -21.13 3.02
C ILE A 139 -15.92 -21.69 1.63
N LYS A 140 -15.69 -20.90 0.57
CA LYS A 140 -16.00 -21.28 -0.81
C LYS A 140 -14.89 -22.06 -1.51
N ASN A 141 -13.76 -22.25 -0.84
CA ASN A 141 -12.55 -22.85 -1.40
C ASN A 141 -12.03 -22.09 -2.65
N GLY A 142 -12.13 -20.75 -2.62
CA GLY A 142 -11.83 -19.85 -3.73
C GLY A 142 -13.06 -19.22 -4.36
N PHE A 143 -12.87 -18.10 -5.05
CA PHE A 143 -13.87 -17.47 -5.91
C PHE A 143 -13.72 -18.01 -7.34
N LYS A 144 -14.85 -18.35 -7.99
CA LYS A 144 -14.87 -18.77 -9.40
C LYS A 144 -15.13 -17.60 -10.34
N SER A 145 -15.76 -16.55 -9.83
CA SER A 145 -16.03 -15.32 -10.56
C SER A 145 -15.88 -14.10 -9.65
N LEU A 146 -15.51 -12.94 -10.23
CA LEU A 146 -15.43 -11.68 -9.49
C LEU A 146 -16.81 -11.22 -8.98
N SER A 147 -17.90 -11.68 -9.60
CA SER A 147 -19.27 -11.36 -9.19
C SER A 147 -19.61 -11.87 -7.79
N GLU A 148 -19.01 -12.99 -7.37
CA GLU A 148 -19.21 -13.58 -6.04
C GLU A 148 -18.69 -12.69 -4.91
N LEU A 149 -17.86 -11.69 -5.20
CA LEU A 149 -17.42 -10.71 -4.21
C LEU A 149 -18.59 -9.86 -3.68
N THR A 150 -19.72 -9.79 -4.39
CA THR A 150 -20.93 -9.12 -3.89
C THR A 150 -21.57 -9.82 -2.69
N GLU A 151 -21.28 -11.10 -2.47
CA GLU A 151 -21.75 -11.84 -1.28
C GLU A 151 -20.99 -11.40 -0.01
N VAL A 152 -19.84 -10.75 -0.17
CA VAL A 152 -19.07 -10.20 0.95
C VAL A 152 -19.81 -9.01 1.54
N LYS A 153 -20.29 -9.14 2.78
CA LYS A 153 -20.99 -8.07 3.50
C LYS A 153 -20.15 -6.78 3.57
N GLY A 154 -20.53 -5.78 2.76
CA GLY A 154 -19.87 -4.49 2.63
C GLY A 154 -19.29 -4.20 1.24
N ILE A 155 -19.38 -5.15 0.30
CA ILE A 155 -19.07 -4.99 -1.12
C ILE A 155 -20.39 -5.07 -1.91
N GLY A 156 -20.92 -3.92 -2.30
CA GLY A 156 -22.05 -3.85 -3.23
C GLY A 156 -21.60 -3.69 -4.68
N GLN A 157 -22.56 -3.68 -5.61
CA GLN A 157 -22.28 -3.56 -7.05
C GLN A 157 -21.40 -2.36 -7.41
N LYS A 158 -21.62 -1.22 -6.74
CA LYS A 158 -20.83 0.01 -6.94
C LYS A 158 -19.36 -0.19 -6.56
N LYS A 159 -19.09 -0.83 -5.41
CA LYS A 159 -17.72 -1.12 -4.97
C LYS A 159 -17.07 -2.18 -5.86
N LEU A 160 -17.80 -3.23 -6.20
CA LEU A 160 -17.31 -4.26 -7.12
C LEU A 160 -16.86 -3.64 -8.45
N ASN A 161 -17.66 -2.74 -9.03
CA ASN A 161 -17.30 -2.07 -10.28
C ASN A 161 -16.02 -1.22 -10.19
N ASN A 162 -15.72 -0.67 -9.02
CA ASN A 162 -14.50 0.09 -8.81
C ASN A 162 -13.29 -0.82 -8.65
N ILE A 163 -13.42 -1.92 -7.91
CA ILE A 163 -12.29 -2.81 -7.60
C ILE A 163 -12.02 -3.85 -8.70
N LYS A 164 -13.04 -4.27 -9.49
CA LYS A 164 -12.90 -5.34 -10.49
C LYS A 164 -11.83 -5.06 -11.56
N LYS A 165 -11.50 -3.79 -11.79
CA LYS A 165 -10.47 -3.36 -12.74
C LYS A 165 -9.05 -3.73 -12.29
N PHE A 166 -8.88 -3.92 -10.98
CA PHE A 166 -7.61 -4.23 -10.33
C PHE A 166 -7.52 -5.70 -9.90
N LEU A 167 -8.52 -6.52 -10.24
CA LEU A 167 -8.61 -7.90 -9.80
C LEU A 167 -8.54 -8.85 -10.99
N TYR A 168 -7.90 -9.99 -10.78
CA TYR A 168 -7.96 -11.12 -11.71
C TYR A 168 -8.19 -12.43 -10.95
N LEU A 169 -8.63 -13.43 -11.71
CA LEU A 169 -8.72 -14.81 -11.28
C LEU A 169 -7.67 -15.60 -12.06
N GLU A 170 -6.93 -16.44 -11.34
CA GLU A 170 -6.06 -17.42 -11.97
C GLU A 170 -6.89 -18.65 -12.31
N ASN A 171 -6.66 -19.16 -13.52
CA ASN A 171 -7.40 -20.27 -14.12
C ASN A 171 -6.76 -21.61 -13.72
#